data_AF-A0A6M1Z0P1-F1
#
_entry.id   AF-A0A6M1Z0P1-F1
#
_cell.length_a   1.000
_cell.length_b   1.000
_cell.length_c   1.000
_cell.angle_alpha   90.00
_cell.angle_beta   90.00
_cell.angle_gamma   90.00
#
_symmetry.space_group_name_H-M   'P 1'
#
loop_
_entity.id
_entity.type
_entity.pdbx_description
1 polymer ?
#
loop_
_entity_poly.entity_id
_entity_poly.type
_entity_poly.pdbx_seq_one_letter_code
_entity_poly.pdbx_strand_id
1 'polypeptide(L)'
;MRMGLTFLLLTIIGQLQADDPSSLTGESMGQVNPRYVAFDSLLVTERDRITIRRLLTTMAENNVFSLLFEKKRLERWGDEIYHVHPIRFLSVVFSDQHLIYCMQEIYKSMFKWNGFINGLSDKLNLELKAGNVQQYIPGFAALLGLSEEKLHAYVSHRDFEGLVVYLLKSSR
;
A
#
# COMPACT_ATOMS: atom_id res chain seq x y z
N MET A 1 -10.81 13.56 47.02
CA MET A 1 -12.25 13.83 46.78
C MET A 1 -12.43 15.30 46.39
N ARG A 2 -12.83 15.55 45.14
CA ARG A 2 -13.60 16.73 44.71
C ARG A 2 -14.34 16.33 43.42
N MET A 3 -15.60 15.93 43.58
CA MET A 3 -16.67 16.19 42.59
C MET A 3 -16.78 17.73 42.46
N GLY A 4 -17.19 18.37 41.38
CA GLY A 4 -17.84 17.99 40.13
C GLY A 4 -18.25 19.30 39.42
N LEU A 5 -19.03 19.17 38.33
CA LEU A 5 -19.56 20.22 37.45
C LEU A 5 -18.52 20.83 36.50
N THR A 6 -18.72 20.82 35.18
CA THR A 6 -19.86 21.47 34.49
C THR A 6 -19.99 20.84 33.09
N PHE A 7 -20.99 19.99 32.83
CA PHE A 7 -22.24 20.37 32.13
C PHE A 7 -22.05 20.69 30.63
N LEU A 8 -22.40 19.75 29.76
CA LEU A 8 -23.34 19.87 28.61
C LEU A 8 -22.94 19.06 27.36
N LEU A 9 -23.95 18.34 26.83
CA LEU A 9 -24.10 17.76 25.49
C LEU A 9 -23.66 16.30 25.28
N LEU A 10 -24.27 15.41 26.07
CA LEU A 10 -24.89 14.21 25.51
C LEU A 10 -26.39 14.46 25.41
N THR A 11 -26.88 14.72 24.19
CA THR A 11 -28.30 14.84 23.89
C THR A 11 -28.58 14.24 22.51
N ILE A 12 -29.15 13.03 22.57
CA ILE A 12 -30.19 12.48 21.69
C ILE A 12 -29.77 11.72 20.42
N ILE A 13 -29.91 10.40 20.59
CA ILE A 13 -30.24 9.38 19.59
C ILE A 13 -31.66 9.64 19.04
N GLY A 14 -31.81 9.61 17.72
CA GLY A 14 -33.09 9.48 16.99
C GLY A 14 -32.79 9.61 15.49
N GLN A 15 -33.15 8.71 14.58
CA GLN A 15 -34.26 7.78 14.52
C GLN A 15 -33.91 6.59 13.61
N LEU A 16 -34.38 5.41 13.99
CA LEU A 16 -34.68 4.28 13.11
C LEU A 16 -36.02 4.58 12.42
N GLN A 17 -36.09 4.46 11.09
CA GLN A 17 -37.31 4.06 10.40
C GLN A 17 -36.96 3.26 9.15
N ALA A 18 -37.68 2.16 9.00
CA ALA A 18 -37.48 1.09 8.02
C ALA A 18 -38.22 1.35 6.69
N ASP A 19 -37.68 0.71 5.65
CA ASP A 19 -38.26 0.20 4.41
C ASP A 19 -39.21 1.06 3.55
N ASP A 20 -38.80 1.29 2.29
CA ASP A 20 -39.50 0.65 1.16
C ASP A 20 -38.57 0.51 -0.07
N PRO A 21 -38.60 -0.62 -0.82
CA PRO A 21 -37.78 -0.87 -2.00
C PRO A 21 -38.58 -0.66 -3.28
N SER A 22 -38.12 0.22 -4.18
CA SER A 22 -38.32 0.15 -5.64
C SER A 22 -37.81 1.41 -6.32
N SER A 23 -36.73 1.30 -7.10
CA SER A 23 -36.70 1.78 -8.49
C SER A 23 -35.32 1.55 -9.08
N LEU A 24 -35.25 0.54 -9.95
CA LEU A 24 -34.27 0.45 -11.03
C LEU A 24 -34.44 1.64 -12.00
N THR A 25 -33.37 1.87 -12.74
CA THR A 25 -33.20 2.74 -13.91
C THR A 25 -32.77 4.18 -13.65
N GLY A 26 -31.60 4.50 -14.21
CA GLY A 26 -30.97 5.81 -14.16
C GLY A 26 -29.46 5.66 -14.29
N GLU A 27 -28.99 5.30 -15.48
CA GLU A 27 -27.58 5.37 -15.85
C GLU A 27 -27.03 6.77 -15.51
N SER A 28 -26.25 6.87 -14.44
CA SER A 28 -25.52 8.09 -14.13
C SER A 28 -24.08 7.93 -14.61
N MET A 29 -23.65 8.83 -15.50
CA MET A 29 -22.23 9.06 -15.77
C MET A 29 -21.56 9.30 -14.42
N GLY A 30 -20.77 8.31 -13.99
CA GLY A 30 -20.34 8.13 -12.62
C GLY A 30 -19.57 9.34 -12.12
N GLN A 31 -20.01 9.89 -10.98
CA GLN A 31 -19.18 10.78 -10.19
C GLN A 31 -17.93 10.00 -9.77
N VAL A 32 -16.83 10.23 -10.48
CA VAL A 32 -15.53 9.67 -10.11
C VAL A 32 -15.17 10.25 -8.75
N ASN A 33 -15.12 9.40 -7.73
CA ASN A 33 -14.74 9.83 -6.38
C ASN A 33 -13.33 10.45 -6.45
N PRO A 34 -13.15 11.72 -6.02
CA PRO A 34 -11.90 12.46 -6.19
C PRO A 34 -10.69 11.80 -5.52
N ARG A 35 -10.93 10.92 -4.53
CA ARG A 35 -9.88 10.14 -3.87
C ARG A 35 -9.23 9.10 -4.79
N TYR A 36 -9.94 8.61 -5.81
CA TYR A 36 -9.37 7.68 -6.78
C TYR A 36 -8.44 8.38 -7.78
N VAL A 37 -8.82 9.59 -8.21
CA VAL A 37 -8.02 10.41 -9.14
C VAL A 37 -6.64 10.74 -8.56
N ALA A 38 -6.53 10.92 -7.24
CA ALA A 38 -5.26 11.17 -6.58
C ALA A 38 -4.25 10.03 -6.81
N PHE A 39 -4.67 8.78 -6.72
CA PHE A 39 -3.77 7.64 -6.90
C PHE A 39 -3.27 7.50 -8.35
N ASP A 40 -4.13 7.77 -9.33
CA ASP A 40 -3.76 7.67 -10.76
C ASP A 40 -2.74 8.74 -11.19
N SER A 41 -2.61 9.82 -10.42
CA SER A 41 -1.56 10.83 -10.63
C SER A 41 -0.14 10.32 -10.31
N LEU A 42 -0.01 9.19 -9.59
CA LEU A 42 1.29 8.59 -9.27
C LEU A 42 1.90 7.93 -10.52
N LEU A 43 2.86 8.63 -11.12
CA LEU A 43 3.55 8.18 -12.33
C LEU A 43 4.44 6.96 -12.05
N VAL A 44 4.29 5.95 -12.91
CA VAL A 44 5.21 4.82 -13.06
C VAL A 44 5.35 4.53 -14.54
N THR A 45 6.55 4.68 -15.05
CA THR A 45 6.87 4.41 -16.46
C THR A 45 7.06 2.92 -16.71
N GLU A 46 7.06 2.51 -17.98
CA GLU A 46 7.37 1.13 -18.34
C GLU A 46 8.81 0.74 -17.94
N ARG A 47 9.75 1.70 -18.04
CA ARG A 47 11.12 1.51 -17.56
C ARG A 47 11.15 1.19 -16.07
N ASP A 48 10.37 1.91 -15.26
CA ASP A 48 10.28 1.66 -13.82
C ASP A 48 9.74 0.25 -13.54
N ARG A 49 8.70 -0.18 -14.25
CA ARG A 49 8.14 -1.54 -14.12
C ARG A 49 9.16 -2.62 -14.44
N ILE A 50 9.93 -2.43 -15.52
CA ILE A 50 11.02 -3.35 -15.90
C ILE A 50 12.10 -3.37 -14.81
N THR A 51 12.49 -2.22 -14.27
CA THR A 51 13.51 -2.14 -13.22
C THR A 51 13.03 -2.77 -11.91
N ILE A 52 11.78 -2.52 -11.49
CA ILE A 52 11.14 -3.19 -10.34
C ILE A 52 11.15 -4.70 -10.53
N ARG A 53 10.76 -5.19 -11.71
CA ARG A 53 10.75 -6.62 -12.01
C ARG A 53 12.14 -7.23 -11.95
N ARG A 54 13.15 -6.58 -12.53
CA ARG A 54 14.55 -7.04 -12.47
C ARG A 54 15.08 -7.07 -11.05
N LEU A 55 14.81 -6.03 -10.26
CA LEU A 55 15.24 -5.93 -8.87
C LEU A 55 14.68 -7.09 -8.04
N LEU A 56 13.36 -7.27 -8.05
CA LEU A 56 12.70 -8.30 -7.24
C LEU A 56 12.99 -9.72 -7.72
N THR A 57 13.06 -9.93 -9.04
CA THR A 57 13.46 -11.24 -9.60
C THR A 57 14.88 -11.59 -9.19
N THR A 58 15.83 -10.65 -9.31
CA THR A 58 17.22 -10.87 -8.90
C THR A 58 17.31 -11.17 -7.40
N MET A 59 16.58 -10.42 -6.57
CA MET A 59 16.52 -10.67 -5.13
C MET A 59 15.94 -12.06 -4.81
N ALA A 60 14.87 -12.47 -5.49
CA ALA A 60 14.23 -13.76 -5.29
C ALA A 60 15.14 -14.94 -5.67
N GLU A 61 15.71 -14.91 -6.88
CA GLU A 61 16.40 -16.07 -7.47
C GLU A 61 17.82 -16.30 -6.94
N ASN A 62 18.48 -15.27 -6.40
CA ASN A 62 19.86 -15.38 -5.95
C ASN A 62 19.97 -15.74 -4.47
N ASN A 63 20.98 -16.52 -4.09
CA ASN A 63 21.30 -16.74 -2.68
C ASN A 63 21.96 -15.48 -2.07
N VAL A 64 22.06 -15.43 -0.74
CA VAL A 64 22.61 -14.27 -0.01
C VAL A 64 24.03 -13.91 -0.45
N PHE A 65 24.90 -14.89 -0.70
CA PHE A 65 26.27 -14.62 -1.15
C PHE A 65 26.29 -14.00 -2.55
N SER A 66 25.49 -14.52 -3.48
CA SER A 66 25.33 -13.93 -4.81
C SER A 66 24.80 -12.48 -4.73
N LEU A 67 23.87 -12.20 -3.82
CA LEU A 67 23.36 -10.84 -3.60
C LEU A 67 24.42 -9.88 -3.06
N LEU A 68 25.38 -10.35 -2.27
CA LEU A 68 26.50 -9.50 -1.82
C LEU A 68 27.38 -9.07 -3.00
N PHE A 69 27.63 -9.95 -3.96
CA PHE A 69 28.36 -9.60 -5.19
C PHE A 69 27.54 -8.68 -6.10
N GLU A 70 26.21 -8.84 -6.11
CA GLU A 70 25.29 -8.02 -6.90
C GLU A 70 24.85 -6.73 -6.20
N LYS A 71 25.35 -6.47 -4.98
CA LYS A 71 24.91 -5.35 -4.13
C LYS A 71 24.89 -4.01 -4.88
N LYS A 72 25.99 -3.64 -5.53
CA LYS A 72 26.08 -2.37 -6.28
C LYS A 72 25.07 -2.27 -7.42
N ARG A 73 24.72 -3.40 -8.05
CA ARG A 73 23.72 -3.44 -9.13
C ARG A 73 22.31 -3.29 -8.57
N LEU A 74 22.01 -3.94 -7.44
CA LEU A 74 20.74 -3.79 -6.73
C LEU A 74 20.54 -2.37 -6.22
N GLU A 75 21.57 -1.76 -5.63
CA GLU A 75 21.57 -0.36 -5.19
C GLU A 75 21.29 0.58 -6.36
N ARG A 76 21.98 0.40 -7.49
CA ARG A 76 21.73 1.20 -8.70
C ARG A 76 20.29 1.08 -9.18
N TRP A 77 19.72 -0.12 -9.22
CA TRP A 77 18.32 -0.30 -9.62
C TRP A 77 17.35 0.31 -8.59
N GLY A 78 17.68 0.26 -7.30
CA GLY A 78 16.95 0.95 -6.24
C GLY A 78 16.95 2.47 -6.44
N ASP A 79 18.10 3.05 -6.75
CA ASP A 79 18.25 4.47 -7.05
C ASP A 79 17.46 4.86 -8.31
N GLU A 80 17.50 4.03 -9.35
CA GLU A 80 16.75 4.24 -10.60
C GLU A 80 15.23 4.29 -10.40
N ILE A 81 14.69 3.67 -9.35
CA ILE A 81 13.25 3.67 -9.05
C ILE A 81 12.89 4.49 -7.81
N TYR A 82 13.85 5.21 -7.22
CA TYR A 82 13.64 5.95 -5.96
C TYR A 82 12.61 7.08 -6.10
N HIS A 83 12.41 7.60 -7.32
CA HIS A 83 11.36 8.58 -7.64
C HIS A 83 9.95 7.98 -7.60
N VAL A 84 9.80 6.66 -7.71
CA VAL A 84 8.50 6.00 -7.67
C VAL A 84 7.92 6.08 -6.27
N HIS A 85 6.70 6.58 -6.17
CA HIS A 85 5.99 6.65 -4.90
C HIS A 85 5.78 5.24 -4.31
N PRO A 86 6.04 4.99 -3.01
CA PRO A 86 6.04 3.64 -2.43
C PRO A 86 4.68 2.93 -2.53
N ILE A 87 3.55 3.64 -2.43
CA ILE A 87 2.21 3.05 -2.65
C ILE A 87 2.04 2.59 -4.10
N ARG A 88 2.59 3.33 -5.06
CA ARG A 88 2.55 2.95 -6.47
C ARG A 88 3.52 1.80 -6.77
N PHE A 89 4.71 1.80 -6.17
CA PHE A 89 5.62 0.66 -6.19
C PHE A 89 4.92 -0.62 -5.72
N LEU A 90 4.27 -0.59 -4.55
CA LEU A 90 3.50 -1.72 -4.03
C LEU A 90 2.38 -2.16 -4.98
N SER A 91 1.69 -1.21 -5.61
CA SER A 91 0.67 -1.55 -6.60
C SER A 91 1.22 -2.30 -7.82
N VAL A 92 2.43 -1.96 -8.29
CA VAL A 92 3.09 -2.69 -9.38
C VAL A 92 3.40 -4.12 -8.94
N VAL A 93 3.95 -4.27 -7.73
CA VAL A 93 4.34 -5.58 -7.19
C VAL A 93 3.13 -6.50 -7.01
N PHE A 94 2.06 -6.01 -6.38
CA PHE A 94 0.91 -6.82 -6.02
C PHE A 94 -0.18 -6.90 -7.10
N SER A 95 0.04 -6.28 -8.26
CA SER A 95 -0.80 -6.50 -9.47
C SER A 95 -0.19 -7.51 -10.45
N ASP A 96 1.04 -7.99 -10.20
CA ASP A 96 1.77 -8.90 -11.08
C ASP A 96 2.04 -10.24 -10.36
N GLN A 97 1.50 -11.32 -10.92
CA GLN A 97 1.61 -12.67 -10.34
C GLN A 97 3.06 -13.15 -10.20
N HIS A 98 3.94 -12.81 -11.13
CA HIS A 98 5.36 -13.16 -11.04
C HIS A 98 6.05 -12.40 -9.91
N LEU A 99 5.73 -11.11 -9.75
CA LEU A 99 6.29 -10.31 -8.65
C LEU A 99 5.77 -10.75 -7.29
N ILE A 100 4.51 -11.17 -7.19
CA ILE A 100 3.96 -11.79 -5.98
C ILE A 100 4.76 -13.05 -5.63
N TYR A 101 5.04 -13.92 -6.59
CA TYR A 101 5.91 -15.09 -6.38
C TYR A 101 7.31 -14.69 -5.91
N CYS A 102 7.95 -13.70 -6.55
CA CYS A 102 9.25 -13.19 -6.10
C CYS A 102 9.20 -12.68 -4.65
N MET A 103 8.13 -11.98 -4.26
CA MET A 103 7.95 -11.52 -2.89
C MET A 103 7.78 -12.67 -1.89
N GLN A 104 7.14 -13.77 -2.28
CA GLN A 104 7.07 -14.98 -1.45
C GLN A 104 8.47 -15.60 -1.24
N GLU A 105 9.30 -15.67 -2.27
CA GLU A 105 10.68 -16.16 -2.16
C GLU A 105 11.56 -15.24 -1.30
N ILE A 106 11.37 -13.92 -1.43
CA ILE A 106 12.05 -12.93 -0.58
C ILE A 106 11.62 -13.10 0.88
N TYR A 107 10.32 -13.27 1.16
CA TYR A 107 9.78 -13.45 2.50
C TYR A 107 10.33 -14.69 3.22
N LYS A 108 10.65 -15.77 2.49
CA LYS A 108 11.27 -16.99 3.05
C LYS A 108 12.69 -16.76 3.58
N SER A 109 13.37 -15.69 3.18
CA SER A 109 14.74 -15.40 3.57
C SER A 109 14.80 -14.17 4.47
N MET A 110 15.06 -14.36 5.76
CA MET A 110 15.15 -13.27 6.75
C MET A 110 16.09 -12.14 6.29
N PHE A 111 17.23 -12.47 5.67
CA PHE A 111 18.18 -11.47 5.17
C PHE A 111 17.58 -10.63 4.04
N LYS A 112 16.97 -11.27 3.03
CA LYS A 112 16.35 -10.56 1.89
C LYS A 112 15.15 -9.75 2.33
N TRP A 113 14.31 -10.34 3.19
CA TRP A 113 13.13 -9.70 3.75
C TRP A 113 13.48 -8.45 4.54
N ASN A 114 14.46 -8.53 5.46
CA ASN A 114 14.91 -7.38 6.23
C ASN A 114 15.47 -6.28 5.31
N GLY A 115 16.26 -6.64 4.30
CA GLY A 115 16.77 -5.67 3.32
C GLY A 115 15.64 -4.94 2.58
N PHE A 116 14.63 -5.68 2.12
CA PHE A 116 13.47 -5.13 1.45
C PHE A 116 12.61 -4.25 2.37
N ILE A 117 12.22 -4.75 3.54
CA ILE A 117 11.33 -4.05 4.48
C ILE A 117 11.98 -2.79 5.02
N ASN A 118 13.29 -2.80 5.31
CA ASN A 118 13.98 -1.60 5.77
C ASN A 118 13.92 -0.49 4.72
N GLY A 119 14.29 -0.78 3.47
CA GLY A 119 14.26 0.21 2.39
C GLY A 119 12.86 0.75 2.10
N LEU A 120 11.85 -0.14 2.08
CA LEU A 120 10.45 0.26 1.89
C LEU A 120 9.94 1.11 3.06
N SER A 121 10.24 0.72 4.30
CA SER A 121 9.79 1.41 5.52
C SER A 121 10.39 2.79 5.63
N ASP A 122 11.66 2.97 5.26
CA ASP A 122 12.33 4.27 5.25
C ASP A 122 11.63 5.23 4.28
N LYS A 123 11.34 4.75 3.05
CA LYS A 123 10.64 5.55 2.03
C LYS A 123 9.19 5.85 2.41
N LEU A 124 8.44 4.87 2.93
CA LEU A 124 7.08 5.08 3.41
C LEU A 124 7.01 6.05 4.57
N ASN A 125 7.94 5.96 5.54
CA ASN A 125 8.02 6.93 6.63
C ASN A 125 8.29 8.35 6.14
N LEU A 126 9.15 8.51 5.13
CA LEU A 126 9.45 9.81 4.52
C LEU A 126 8.18 10.42 3.90
N GLU A 127 7.48 9.68 3.06
CA GLU A 127 6.26 10.15 2.41
C GLU A 127 5.12 10.36 3.41
N LEU A 128 5.01 9.50 4.44
CA LEU A 128 3.99 9.64 5.48
C LEU A 128 4.18 10.94 6.27
N LYS A 129 5.42 11.30 6.61
CA LYS A 129 5.75 12.58 7.26
C LYS A 129 5.42 13.78 6.38
N ALA A 130 5.55 13.62 5.06
CA ALA A 130 5.18 14.65 4.09
C ALA A 130 3.65 14.74 3.86
N GLY A 131 2.84 13.87 4.48
CA GLY A 131 1.39 13.79 4.23
C GLY A 131 1.03 13.11 2.91
N ASN A 132 2.00 12.49 2.24
CA ASN A 132 1.87 11.96 0.89
C ASN A 132 1.42 10.50 0.82
N VAL A 133 0.95 9.87 1.90
CA VAL A 133 0.53 8.45 1.85
C VAL A 133 -0.99 8.30 1.90
N GLN A 134 -1.64 8.95 2.85
CA GLN A 134 -3.04 8.71 3.19
C GLN A 134 -4.01 8.95 2.03
N GLN A 135 -3.74 9.99 1.23
CA GLN A 135 -4.57 10.35 0.07
C GLN A 135 -4.61 9.29 -1.04
N TYR A 136 -3.63 8.39 -1.08
CA TYR A 136 -3.52 7.38 -2.14
C TYR A 136 -4.06 6.00 -1.75
N ILE A 137 -4.35 5.78 -0.46
CA ILE A 137 -4.87 4.51 0.04
C ILE A 137 -6.20 4.10 -0.60
N PRO A 138 -7.19 5.00 -0.83
CA PRO A 138 -8.46 4.60 -1.46
C PRO A 138 -8.27 4.02 -2.87
N GLY A 139 -7.49 4.69 -3.73
CA GLY A 139 -7.19 4.20 -5.09
C GLY A 139 -6.35 2.93 -5.09
N PHE A 140 -5.38 2.84 -4.19
CA PHE A 140 -4.60 1.62 -4.01
C PHE A 140 -5.47 0.42 -3.58
N ALA A 141 -6.39 0.64 -2.64
CA ALA A 141 -7.34 -0.36 -2.17
C ALA A 141 -8.26 -0.84 -3.29
N ALA A 142 -8.84 0.11 -4.04
CA ALA A 142 -9.73 -0.19 -5.15
C ALA A 142 -9.02 -0.99 -6.26
N LEU A 143 -7.78 -0.60 -6.62
CA LEU A 143 -7.00 -1.30 -7.64
C LEU A 143 -6.76 -2.77 -7.29
N LEU A 144 -6.48 -3.07 -6.02
CA LEU A 144 -6.18 -4.43 -5.56
C LEU A 144 -7.41 -5.19 -5.04
N GLY A 145 -8.60 -4.57 -5.03
CA GLY A 145 -9.81 -5.17 -4.45
C GLY A 145 -9.72 -5.42 -2.94
N LEU A 146 -9.02 -4.55 -2.20
CA LEU A 146 -8.75 -4.71 -0.77
C LEU A 146 -9.61 -3.76 0.10
N SER A 147 -9.71 -4.09 1.38
CA SER A 147 -10.34 -3.21 2.38
C SER A 147 -9.48 -1.96 2.65
N GLU A 148 -10.04 -0.79 2.34
CA GLU A 148 -9.43 0.51 2.61
C GLU A 148 -9.15 0.69 4.12
N GLU A 149 -10.10 0.31 4.97
CA GLU A 149 -9.99 0.39 6.44
C GLU A 149 -8.78 -0.38 6.97
N LYS A 150 -8.56 -1.61 6.49
CA LYS A 150 -7.40 -2.41 6.90
C LYS A 150 -6.09 -1.77 6.46
N LEU A 151 -6.02 -1.24 5.24
CA LEU A 151 -4.83 -0.56 4.73
C LEU A 151 -4.52 0.70 5.54
N HIS A 152 -5.55 1.50 5.86
CA HIS A 152 -5.40 2.66 6.75
C HIS A 152 -4.89 2.27 8.12
N ALA A 153 -5.38 1.17 8.69
CA ALA A 153 -4.91 0.69 9.98
C ALA A 153 -3.41 0.40 9.96
N TYR A 154 -2.90 -0.35 8.98
CA TYR A 154 -1.46 -0.63 8.88
C TYR A 154 -0.62 0.64 8.71
N VAL A 155 -1.03 1.54 7.83
CA VAL A 155 -0.31 2.79 7.56
C VAL A 155 -0.31 3.71 8.80
N SER A 156 -1.44 3.83 9.48
CA SER A 156 -1.58 4.71 10.65
C SER A 156 -0.77 4.20 11.85
N HIS A 157 -0.68 2.88 12.03
CA HIS A 157 0.16 2.26 13.05
C HIS A 157 1.64 2.12 12.63
N ARG A 158 1.98 2.53 11.39
CA ARG A 158 3.32 2.36 10.79
C ARG A 158 3.79 0.90 10.76
N ASP A 159 2.84 -0.03 10.70
CA ASP A 159 3.10 -1.45 10.57
C ASP A 159 3.24 -1.82 9.08
N PHE A 160 4.34 -1.38 8.48
CA PHE A 160 4.60 -1.60 7.05
C PHE A 160 4.98 -3.04 6.74
N GLU A 161 5.59 -3.74 7.69
CA GLU A 161 5.82 -5.18 7.54
C GLU A 161 4.48 -5.92 7.52
N GLY A 162 3.59 -5.64 8.48
CA GLY A 162 2.24 -6.18 8.51
C GLY A 162 1.42 -5.83 7.26
N LEU A 163 1.59 -4.61 6.72
CA LEU A 163 1.00 -4.21 5.44
C LEU A 163 1.42 -5.16 4.31
N VAL A 164 2.72 -5.37 4.11
CA VAL A 164 3.22 -6.22 3.02
C VAL A 164 2.81 -7.68 3.23
N VAL A 165 2.82 -8.17 4.48
CA VAL A 165 2.33 -9.52 4.80
C VAL A 165 0.83 -9.67 4.51
N TYR A 166 0.02 -8.64 4.80
CA TYR A 166 -1.39 -8.61 4.45
C TYR A 166 -1.61 -8.66 2.94
N LEU A 167 -0.84 -7.88 2.18
CA LEU A 167 -0.88 -7.90 0.71
C LEU A 167 -0.53 -9.29 0.15
N LEU A 168 0.54 -9.91 0.65
CA LEU A 168 0.94 -11.27 0.25
C LEU A 168 -0.14 -12.33 0.51
N LYS A 169 -0.85 -12.23 1.65
CA LYS A 169 -1.92 -13.17 2.00
C LYS A 169 -3.19 -12.96 1.18
N SER A 170 -3.45 -11.73 0.78
CA SER A 170 -4.66 -11.34 0.05
C SER A 170 -4.52 -11.55 -1.46
N SER A 171 -3.29 -11.71 -1.97
CA SER A 171 -2.99 -11.91 -3.39
C SER A 171 -2.97 -13.39 -3.83
N ARG A 172 -3.79 -14.23 -3.19
CA ARG A 172 -3.88 -15.67 -3.45
C ARG A 172 -5.00 -16.02 -4.42
#